data_AF-A0A520CH90-F1
#
_entry.id   AF-A0A520CH90-F1
#
_cell.length_a   1.000
_cell.length_b   1.000
_cell.length_c   1.000
_cell.angle_alpha   90.00
_cell.angle_beta   90.00
_cell.angle_gamma   90.00
#
_symmetry.space_group_name_H-M   'P 1'
#
loop_
_entity.id
_entity.type
_entity.pdbx_description
1 polymer ?
#
loop_
_entity_poly.entity_id
_entity_poly.type
_entity_poly.pdbx_seq_one_letter_code
_entity_poly.pdbx_strand_id
1 'polypeptide(L)'
;MKIHSALSLFAIISLFLVSCSTPSYFVPAVAGNDVTYLPKPMGSDSINVKNYISGSIGGLILPYSSGDLTMGFLNFSRAHTSKNVNIAYGAFGFAGETNYDTEYNKTNGIPEFDGKGIFGGGLRTSIGYYDNAGNAEFRILSWENALSFESGSYSDFRQKMRELNDPNIVSSKKTTLFTTGGATEIIWHGKKNINNHFAFRLFYGVTPGLNSSLKTQYNLDVNGGAFDFAFYFKLNKFFGILNTGANKGGTSKLSLGYSF
;
A
#
# COMPACT_ATOMS: atom_id res chain seq x y z
N MET A 1 14.09 -27.61 -42.86
CA MET A 1 14.13 -27.30 -41.41
C MET A 1 13.77 -25.85 -41.01
N LYS A 2 13.31 -24.95 -41.89
CA LYS A 2 13.00 -23.55 -41.53
C LYS A 2 11.51 -23.19 -41.38
N ILE A 3 10.61 -24.04 -41.90
CA ILE A 3 9.16 -23.74 -41.93
C ILE A 3 8.46 -24.09 -40.61
N HIS A 4 8.89 -25.16 -39.92
CA HIS A 4 8.30 -25.56 -38.64
C HIS A 4 8.62 -24.56 -37.52
N SER A 5 9.83 -23.99 -37.49
CA SER A 5 10.22 -22.97 -36.51
C SER A 5 9.41 -21.66 -36.67
N ALA A 6 9.05 -21.29 -37.90
CA ALA A 6 8.22 -20.11 -38.17
C ALA A 6 6.75 -20.33 -37.75
N LEU A 7 6.20 -21.52 -37.97
CA LEU A 7 4.85 -21.87 -37.54
C LEU A 7 4.71 -21.88 -36.01
N SER A 8 5.72 -22.41 -35.31
CA SER A 8 5.76 -22.41 -33.84
C SER A 8 5.85 -21.00 -33.26
N LEU A 9 6.63 -20.11 -33.90
CA LEU A 9 6.74 -18.71 -33.47
C LEU A 9 5.43 -17.95 -33.69
N PHE A 10 4.73 -18.20 -34.81
CA PHE A 10 3.43 -17.61 -35.10
C PHE A 10 2.33 -18.11 -34.16
N ALA A 11 2.38 -19.38 -33.74
CA ALA A 11 1.48 -19.95 -32.74
C ALA A 11 1.71 -19.40 -31.32
N ILE A 12 2.96 -19.10 -30.97
CA ILE A 12 3.29 -18.44 -29.69
C ILE A 12 2.83 -16.98 -29.72
N ILE A 13 3.01 -16.27 -30.83
CA ILE A 13 2.53 -14.88 -30.99
C ILE A 13 1.00 -14.82 -31.03
N SER A 14 0.31 -15.79 -31.64
CA SER A 14 -1.16 -15.82 -31.66
C SER A 14 -1.78 -16.14 -30.29
N LEU A 15 -1.07 -16.84 -29.40
CA LEU A 15 -1.47 -16.98 -27.99
C LEU A 15 -1.44 -15.65 -27.23
N PHE A 16 -0.68 -14.65 -27.68
CA PHE A 16 -0.70 -13.27 -27.14
C PHE A 16 -1.73 -12.35 -27.81
N LEU A 17 -2.36 -12.78 -28.91
CA LEU A 17 -3.38 -12.02 -29.64
C LEU A 17 -4.82 -12.34 -29.23
N VAL A 18 -5.02 -13.24 -28.26
CA VAL A 18 -6.33 -13.38 -27.60
C VAL A 18 -6.52 -12.17 -26.69
N SER A 19 -7.13 -11.11 -27.25
CA SER A 19 -7.68 -9.97 -26.52
C SER A 19 -8.78 -10.47 -25.58
N CYS A 20 -8.40 -11.08 -24.45
CA CYS A 20 -9.31 -11.27 -23.35
C CYS A 20 -9.72 -9.89 -22.86
N SER A 21 -11.02 -9.60 -22.90
CA SER A 21 -11.59 -8.43 -22.24
C SER A 21 -11.26 -8.54 -20.75
N THR A 22 -10.28 -7.76 -20.28
CA THR A 22 -9.95 -7.72 -18.86
C THR A 22 -11.05 -6.95 -18.13
N PRO A 23 -11.60 -7.48 -17.03
CA PRO A 23 -12.64 -6.80 -16.30
C PRO A 23 -12.09 -5.54 -15.63
N SER A 24 -12.93 -4.50 -15.54
CA SER A 24 -12.61 -3.29 -14.79
C SER A 24 -12.69 -3.57 -13.29
N TYR A 25 -11.65 -3.21 -12.56
CA TYR A 25 -11.42 -3.57 -11.17
C TYR A 25 -11.42 -2.32 -10.28
N PHE A 26 -12.31 -2.28 -9.29
CA PHE A 26 -12.43 -1.16 -8.36
C PHE A 26 -12.35 -1.63 -6.91
N VAL A 27 -11.24 -1.32 -6.26
CA VAL A 27 -10.93 -1.66 -4.87
C VAL A 27 -10.93 -0.38 -4.01
N PRO A 28 -11.07 -0.49 -2.68
CA PRO A 28 -10.93 0.69 -1.81
C PRO A 28 -9.62 1.42 -2.07
N ALA A 29 -9.67 2.74 -2.11
CA ALA A 29 -8.59 3.64 -2.48
C ALA A 29 -7.34 3.47 -1.63
N VAL A 30 -7.53 3.22 -0.33
CA VAL A 30 -6.43 3.06 0.61
C VAL A 30 -5.84 1.65 0.64
N ALA A 31 -6.38 0.69 -0.12
CA ALA A 31 -5.89 -0.69 -0.14
C ALA A 31 -4.39 -0.72 -0.53
N GLY A 32 -3.54 -1.17 0.40
CA GLY A 32 -2.09 -1.26 0.20
C GLY A 32 -1.34 0.02 0.60
N ASN A 33 -2.04 1.15 0.72
CA ASN A 33 -1.53 2.40 1.28
C ASN A 33 -1.88 2.58 2.76
N ASP A 34 -2.76 1.73 3.30
CA ASP A 34 -3.22 1.73 4.69
C ASP A 34 -2.15 1.20 5.65
N VAL A 35 -1.35 0.22 5.20
CA VAL A 35 -0.12 -0.19 5.89
C VAL A 35 1.04 0.67 5.39
N THR A 36 1.79 1.26 6.29
CA THR A 36 2.90 2.17 5.96
C THR A 36 3.92 2.11 7.07
N TYR A 37 5.19 2.33 6.73
CA TYR A 37 6.27 2.40 7.71
C TYR A 37 5.93 3.38 8.84
N LEU A 38 5.90 2.87 10.06
CA LEU A 38 5.81 3.67 11.28
C LEU A 38 7.22 3.87 11.83
N PRO A 39 7.78 5.10 11.78
CA PRO A 39 9.08 5.36 12.36
C PRO A 39 9.10 5.07 13.86
N LYS A 40 10.17 4.43 14.31
CA LYS A 40 10.42 4.09 15.72
C LYS A 40 11.84 4.50 16.11
N PRO A 41 12.06 5.04 17.33
CA PRO A 41 13.41 5.28 17.84
C PRO A 41 14.26 4.02 17.78
N MET A 42 15.56 4.17 17.52
CA MET A 42 16.48 3.04 17.69
C MET A 42 16.73 2.81 19.18
N GLY A 43 17.04 1.58 19.57
CA GLY A 43 17.41 1.26 20.95
C GLY A 43 18.71 1.94 21.41
N SER A 44 19.51 2.43 20.47
CA SER A 44 20.70 3.25 20.72
C SER A 44 20.41 4.75 20.83
N ASP A 45 19.18 5.20 20.57
CA ASP A 45 18.79 6.60 20.75
C ASP A 45 18.82 6.99 22.24
N SER A 46 19.26 8.22 22.54
CA SER A 46 19.15 8.78 23.89
C SER A 46 17.71 9.01 24.34
N ILE A 47 16.80 9.16 23.37
CA ILE A 47 15.36 9.37 23.59
C ILE A 47 14.61 8.18 23.01
N ASN A 48 14.08 7.38 23.91
CA ASN A 48 13.35 6.14 23.63
C ASN A 48 11.88 6.35 23.27
N VAL A 49 11.38 7.58 23.33
CA VAL A 49 9.99 7.91 22.99
C VAL A 49 9.97 9.11 22.07
N LYS A 50 9.41 8.98 20.87
CA LYS A 50 9.36 10.07 19.88
C LYS A 50 7.99 10.16 19.23
N ASN A 51 7.63 11.38 18.85
CA ASN A 51 6.49 11.66 18.01
C ASN A 51 6.98 11.94 16.58
N TYR A 52 6.14 11.60 15.62
CA TYR A 52 6.41 11.77 14.21
C TYR A 52 5.18 12.38 13.54
N ILE A 53 5.41 13.39 12.72
CA ILE A 53 4.40 13.98 11.85
C ILE A 53 4.92 13.97 10.42
N SER A 54 4.09 13.58 9.45
CA SER A 54 4.47 13.61 8.04
C SER A 54 3.30 13.90 7.12
N GLY A 55 3.61 14.55 6.00
CA GLY A 55 2.76 14.62 4.83
C GLY A 55 3.24 13.62 3.78
N SER A 56 2.33 13.06 2.99
CA SER A 56 2.67 12.16 1.90
C SER A 56 1.85 12.44 0.66
N ILE A 57 2.43 12.12 -0.49
CA ILE A 57 1.71 11.91 -1.74
C ILE A 57 1.83 10.43 -2.11
N GLY A 58 0.74 9.80 -2.49
CA GLY A 58 0.74 8.41 -2.88
C GLY A 58 -0.35 8.10 -3.89
N GLY A 59 -0.20 6.96 -4.55
CA GLY A 59 -1.16 6.50 -5.54
C GLY A 59 -1.50 5.03 -5.41
N LEU A 60 -2.58 4.65 -6.07
CA LEU A 60 -3.01 3.28 -6.28
C LEU A 60 -3.31 3.10 -7.78
N ILE A 61 -2.55 2.22 -8.41
CA ILE A 61 -2.81 1.71 -9.76
C ILE A 61 -3.75 0.51 -9.60
N LEU A 62 -4.95 0.62 -10.16
CA LEU A 62 -5.94 -0.46 -10.09
C LEU A 62 -5.51 -1.65 -10.97
N PRO A 63 -5.93 -2.88 -10.62
CA PRO A 63 -5.67 -4.06 -11.43
C PRO A 63 -6.10 -3.89 -12.88
N TYR A 64 -5.36 -4.54 -13.78
CA TYR A 64 -5.60 -4.48 -15.24
C TYR A 64 -5.66 -3.05 -15.79
N SER A 65 -4.99 -2.11 -15.12
CA SER A 65 -4.97 -0.69 -15.46
C SER A 65 -6.38 -0.10 -15.57
N SER A 66 -7.29 -0.52 -14.69
CA SER A 66 -8.70 -0.03 -14.70
C SER A 66 -8.81 1.48 -14.46
N GLY A 67 -7.81 2.05 -13.80
CA GLY A 67 -7.66 3.47 -13.51
C GLY A 67 -6.65 3.68 -12.40
N ASP A 68 -6.37 4.94 -12.10
CA ASP A 68 -5.40 5.31 -11.08
C ASP A 68 -6.06 6.23 -10.05
N LEU A 69 -5.56 6.17 -8.82
CA LEU A 69 -6.00 7.03 -7.73
C LEU A 69 -4.79 7.79 -7.23
N THR A 70 -4.94 9.10 -7.01
CA THR A 70 -3.90 9.94 -6.40
C THR A 70 -4.42 10.52 -5.10
N MET A 71 -3.61 10.43 -4.04
CA MET A 71 -4.00 10.79 -2.68
C MET A 71 -2.89 11.54 -1.97
N GLY A 72 -3.27 12.57 -1.21
CA GLY A 72 -2.47 13.17 -0.16
C GLY A 72 -2.77 12.53 1.20
N PHE A 73 -1.75 12.39 2.04
CA PHE A 73 -1.88 11.85 3.39
C PHE A 73 -1.30 12.81 4.43
N LEU A 74 -1.91 12.83 5.61
CA LEU A 74 -1.33 13.40 6.83
C LEU A 74 -1.24 12.28 7.85
N ASN A 75 -0.06 12.11 8.46
CA ASN A 75 0.20 11.04 9.41
C ASN A 75 0.74 11.61 10.72
N PHE A 76 0.27 11.06 11.83
CA PHE A 76 0.83 11.30 13.16
C PHE A 76 1.04 9.96 13.85
N SER A 77 2.21 9.75 14.46
CA SER A 77 2.47 8.58 15.27
C SER A 77 3.35 8.88 16.46
N ARG A 78 3.23 8.02 17.47
CA ARG A 78 4.12 7.98 18.62
C ARG A 78 4.70 6.59 18.73
N ALA A 79 5.99 6.53 19.02
CA ALA A 79 6.70 5.28 19.18
C ALA A 79 7.51 5.27 20.48
N HIS A 80 7.63 4.08 21.04
CA HIS A 80 8.31 3.76 22.28
C HIS A 80 9.26 2.60 22.00
N THR A 81 10.50 2.73 22.41
CA THR A 81 11.52 1.70 22.30
C THR A 81 12.05 1.41 23.70
N SER A 82 11.85 0.18 24.16
CA SER A 82 12.40 -0.34 25.42
C SER A 82 13.28 -1.55 25.11
N LYS A 83 13.97 -2.11 26.09
CA LYS A 83 14.91 -3.22 25.90
C LYS A 83 14.30 -4.34 25.05
N ASN A 84 14.77 -4.44 23.81
CA ASN A 84 14.40 -5.43 22.80
C ASN A 84 12.94 -5.38 22.33
N VAL A 85 12.14 -4.38 22.73
CA VAL A 85 10.74 -4.24 22.32
C VAL A 85 10.49 -2.83 21.83
N ASN A 86 9.87 -2.71 20.66
CA ASN A 86 9.40 -1.43 20.14
C ASN A 86 7.88 -1.48 19.90
N ILE A 87 7.21 -0.37 20.18
CA ILE A 87 5.78 -0.19 20.01
C ILE A 87 5.57 1.15 19.32
N ALA A 88 4.76 1.17 18.27
CA ALA A 88 4.29 2.39 17.63
C ALA A 88 2.78 2.35 17.46
N TYR A 89 2.15 3.51 17.58
CA TYR A 89 0.75 3.71 17.28
C TYR A 89 0.55 5.09 16.69
N GLY A 90 -0.47 5.23 15.85
CA GLY A 90 -0.72 6.50 15.18
C GLY A 90 -2.05 6.53 14.45
N ALA A 91 -2.34 7.70 13.92
CA ALA A 91 -3.50 7.96 13.09
C ALA A 91 -3.05 8.59 11.77
N PHE A 92 -3.88 8.43 10.75
CA PHE A 92 -3.67 9.09 9.47
C PHE A 92 -5.00 9.56 8.88
N GLY A 93 -4.93 10.60 8.07
CA GLY A 93 -6.02 11.07 7.21
C GLY A 93 -5.54 11.09 5.77
N PHE A 94 -6.47 10.96 4.83
CA PHE A 94 -6.17 11.06 3.40
C PHE A 94 -7.31 11.73 2.64
N ALA A 95 -6.95 12.36 1.53
CA ALA A 95 -7.88 12.91 0.55
C ALA A 95 -7.25 12.84 -0.84
N GLY A 96 -8.07 12.73 -1.88
CA GLY A 96 -7.59 12.54 -3.24
C GLY A 96 -8.72 12.40 -4.26
N GLU A 97 -8.35 11.95 -5.44
CA GLU A 97 -9.26 11.75 -6.56
C GLU A 97 -8.83 10.57 -7.44
N THR A 98 -9.79 10.07 -8.20
CA THR A 98 -9.55 9.13 -9.30
C THR A 98 -9.11 9.89 -10.55
N ASN A 99 -8.18 9.29 -11.28
CA ASN A 99 -7.72 9.79 -12.57
C ASN A 99 -7.95 8.71 -13.62
N TYR A 100 -8.73 9.04 -14.65
CA TYR A 100 -8.94 8.19 -15.80
C TYR A 100 -8.08 8.68 -16.96
N ASP A 101 -7.07 7.88 -17.35
CA ASP A 101 -6.33 8.17 -18.57
C ASP A 101 -7.23 7.92 -19.79
N THR A 102 -7.69 9.01 -20.40
CA THR A 102 -8.54 9.01 -21.61
C THR A 102 -7.79 8.62 -22.88
N GLU A 103 -6.44 8.63 -22.88
CA GLU A 103 -5.63 8.30 -24.06
C GLU A 103 -5.46 6.79 -24.25
N TYR A 104 -5.66 5.99 -23.19
CA TYR A 104 -5.72 4.54 -23.29
C TYR A 104 -7.11 4.09 -23.79
N ASN A 105 -7.20 3.64 -25.05
CA ASN A 105 -8.35 2.93 -25.61
C ASN A 105 -8.58 1.60 -24.86
N LYS A 106 -9.15 1.66 -23.66
CA LYS A 106 -9.54 0.49 -22.87
C LYS A 106 -10.80 -0.11 -23.49
N THR A 107 -10.76 -1.40 -23.80
CA THR A 107 -11.88 -2.15 -24.41
C THR A 107 -13.18 -2.07 -23.61
N ASN A 108 -13.09 -1.83 -22.28
CA ASN A 108 -14.22 -1.63 -21.35
C ASN A 108 -14.03 -0.35 -20.50
N GLY A 109 -13.79 0.78 -21.16
CA GLY A 109 -13.61 2.05 -20.45
C GLY A 109 -14.84 2.47 -19.65
N ILE A 110 -14.63 3.00 -18.45
CA ILE A 110 -15.70 3.55 -17.60
C ILE A 110 -15.40 5.04 -17.35
N PRO A 111 -15.79 5.94 -18.26
CA PRO A 111 -15.52 7.38 -18.12
C PRO A 111 -16.09 7.99 -16.83
N GLU A 112 -17.18 7.41 -16.29
CA GLU A 112 -17.74 7.80 -15.00
C GLU A 112 -16.74 7.66 -13.83
N PHE A 113 -15.64 6.91 -13.99
CA PHE A 113 -14.61 6.75 -12.98
C PHE A 113 -13.86 8.05 -12.71
N ASP A 114 -13.70 8.95 -13.68
CA ASP A 114 -12.83 10.12 -13.56
C ASP A 114 -13.32 11.16 -12.55
N GLY A 115 -12.39 11.86 -11.90
CA GLY A 115 -12.66 13.00 -11.01
C GLY A 115 -13.51 12.68 -9.78
N LYS A 116 -13.57 11.41 -9.35
CA LYS A 116 -14.30 10.98 -8.15
C LYS A 116 -13.44 11.28 -6.92
N GLY A 117 -13.89 12.24 -6.12
CA GLY A 117 -13.27 12.57 -4.83
C GLY A 117 -13.28 11.40 -3.85
N ILE A 118 -12.18 11.27 -3.11
CA ILE A 118 -11.88 10.25 -2.11
C ILE A 118 -11.41 10.97 -0.84
N PHE A 119 -11.88 10.55 0.33
CA PHE A 119 -11.29 10.97 1.60
C PHE A 119 -11.53 9.93 2.69
N GLY A 120 -10.75 10.01 3.76
CA GLY A 120 -10.88 9.08 4.87
C GLY A 120 -9.76 9.20 5.88
N GLY A 121 -9.65 8.18 6.72
CA GLY A 121 -8.63 8.12 7.75
C GLY A 121 -8.58 6.77 8.44
N GLY A 122 -7.68 6.64 9.39
CA GLY A 122 -7.46 5.37 10.05
C GLY A 122 -6.46 5.42 11.19
N LEU A 123 -6.27 4.25 11.79
CA LEU A 123 -5.34 4.00 12.88
C LEU A 123 -4.32 2.95 12.44
N ARG A 124 -3.09 3.06 12.96
CA ARG A 124 -2.03 2.08 12.75
C ARG A 124 -1.38 1.71 14.07
N THR A 125 -0.96 0.47 14.18
CA THR A 125 -0.18 -0.04 15.31
C THR A 125 0.93 -0.96 14.83
N SER A 126 2.06 -0.96 15.53
CA SER A 126 3.17 -1.87 15.32
C SER A 126 3.72 -2.25 16.70
N ILE A 127 3.92 -3.54 16.95
CA ILE A 127 4.66 -4.04 18.10
C ILE A 127 5.69 -5.04 17.60
N GLY A 128 6.93 -4.91 18.01
CA GLY A 128 7.99 -5.78 17.53
C GLY A 128 9.11 -6.02 18.50
N TYR A 129 9.80 -7.12 18.26
CA TYR A 129 11.05 -7.46 18.93
C TYR A 129 12.24 -7.01 18.08
N TYR A 130 13.28 -6.52 18.74
CA TYR A 130 14.51 -6.13 18.07
C TYR A 130 15.77 -6.58 18.81
N ASP A 131 16.84 -6.73 18.04
CA ASP A 131 18.18 -6.99 18.55
C ASP A 131 19.20 -6.05 17.90
N ASN A 132 20.31 -5.81 18.58
CA ASN A 132 21.32 -4.87 18.15
C ASN A 132 22.61 -5.59 17.75
N ALA A 133 23.17 -5.22 16.60
CA ALA A 133 24.48 -5.63 16.16
C ALA A 133 25.31 -4.41 15.76
N GLY A 134 26.04 -3.86 16.73
CA GLY A 134 26.88 -2.67 16.52
C GLY A 134 26.03 -1.43 16.21
N ASN A 135 26.21 -0.87 15.01
CA ASN A 135 25.48 0.32 14.55
C ASN A 135 24.16 0.00 13.83
N ALA A 136 23.82 -1.28 13.72
CA ALA A 136 22.57 -1.76 13.13
C ALA A 136 21.68 -2.39 14.21
N GLU A 137 20.37 -2.19 14.05
CA GLU A 137 19.30 -2.81 14.81
C GLU A 137 18.47 -3.65 13.83
N PHE A 138 18.29 -4.92 14.18
CA PHE A 138 17.46 -5.87 13.46
C PHE A 138 16.14 -5.99 14.21
N ARG A 139 15.07 -5.44 13.63
CA ARG A 139 13.70 -5.60 14.10
C ARG A 139 13.14 -6.86 13.47
N ILE A 140 13.52 -7.98 14.08
CA ILE A 140 13.38 -9.34 13.54
C ILE A 140 11.93 -9.62 13.14
N LEU A 141 10.99 -9.33 14.05
CA LEU A 141 9.56 -9.52 13.82
C LEU A 141 8.77 -8.42 14.50
N SER A 142 8.00 -7.69 13.69
CA SER A 142 6.96 -6.78 14.13
C SER A 142 5.61 -7.31 13.68
N TRP A 143 4.62 -7.28 14.56
CA TRP A 143 3.22 -7.43 14.19
C TRP A 143 2.63 -6.04 13.95
N GLU A 144 2.07 -5.83 12.77
CA GLU A 144 1.56 -4.55 12.34
C GLU A 144 0.10 -4.65 11.91
N ASN A 145 -0.67 -3.63 12.28
CA ASN A 145 -2.09 -3.54 11.98
C ASN A 145 -2.45 -2.13 11.48
N ALA A 146 -3.38 -2.06 10.54
CA ALA A 146 -4.01 -0.85 10.06
C ALA A 146 -5.53 -1.04 10.03
N LEU A 147 -6.27 -0.07 10.57
CA LEU A 147 -7.72 0.04 10.43
C LEU A 147 -8.00 1.34 9.69
N SER A 148 -8.73 1.27 8.59
CA SER A 148 -8.98 2.43 7.73
C SER A 148 -10.44 2.51 7.32
N PHE A 149 -10.89 3.74 7.15
CA PHE A 149 -12.23 4.13 6.75
C PHE A 149 -12.13 5.05 5.54
N GLU A 150 -12.93 4.76 4.52
CA GLU A 150 -13.01 5.50 3.28
C GLU A 150 -14.43 6.05 3.09
N SER A 151 -14.49 7.26 2.53
CA SER A 151 -15.71 7.92 2.09
C SER A 151 -15.45 8.74 0.82
N GLY A 152 -16.48 9.40 0.33
CA GLY A 152 -16.47 10.21 -0.88
C GLY A 152 -17.08 9.51 -2.09
N SER A 153 -17.22 10.28 -3.17
CA SER A 153 -17.93 9.85 -4.39
C SER A 153 -17.33 8.61 -5.06
N TYR A 154 -16.03 8.33 -4.85
CA TYR A 154 -15.43 7.08 -5.33
C TYR A 154 -16.01 5.86 -4.61
N SER A 155 -16.21 5.95 -3.29
CA SER A 155 -16.78 4.84 -2.53
C SER A 155 -18.23 4.56 -2.94
N ASP A 156 -19.01 5.59 -3.26
CA ASP A 156 -20.36 5.47 -3.81
C ASP A 156 -20.36 4.88 -5.22
N PHE A 157 -19.43 5.35 -6.06
CA PHE A 157 -19.21 4.82 -7.40
C PHE A 157 -18.90 3.32 -7.36
N ARG A 158 -18.00 2.87 -6.48
CA ARG A 158 -17.70 1.44 -6.33
C ARG A 158 -18.93 0.63 -5.92
N GLN A 159 -19.73 1.15 -5.01
CA GLN A 159 -20.96 0.50 -4.59
C GLN A 159 -21.98 0.41 -5.72
N LYS A 160 -22.20 1.49 -6.49
CA LYS A 160 -23.04 1.51 -7.70
C LYS A 160 -22.56 0.49 -8.73
N MET A 161 -21.27 0.49 -9.06
CA MET A 161 -20.67 -0.43 -10.03
C MET A 161 -20.83 -1.90 -9.62
N ARG A 162 -20.83 -2.17 -8.32
CA ARG A 162 -21.10 -3.51 -7.78
C ARG A 162 -22.57 -3.92 -7.94
N GLU A 163 -23.51 -2.99 -7.98
CA GLU A 163 -24.95 -3.29 -8.10
C GLU A 163 -25.38 -3.58 -9.54
N LEU A 164 -24.62 -3.10 -10.53
CA LEU A 164 -24.89 -3.36 -11.95
C LEU A 164 -24.85 -4.85 -12.31
N ASN A 165 -24.19 -5.69 -11.51
CA ASN A 165 -24.02 -7.13 -11.76
C ASN A 165 -23.41 -7.45 -13.14
N ASP A 166 -22.64 -6.51 -13.71
CA ASP A 166 -21.97 -6.69 -14.99
C ASP A 166 -20.81 -7.71 -14.86
N PRO A 167 -20.75 -8.75 -15.72
CA PRO A 167 -19.62 -9.70 -15.75
C PRO A 167 -18.24 -9.06 -15.90
N ASN A 168 -18.17 -7.89 -16.54
CA ASN A 168 -16.93 -7.18 -16.85
C ASN A 168 -16.50 -6.22 -15.75
N ILE A 169 -17.22 -6.16 -14.61
CA ILE A 169 -16.92 -5.25 -13.51
C ILE A 169 -16.72 -6.02 -12.21
N VAL A 170 -15.55 -5.85 -11.62
CA VAL A 170 -15.21 -6.38 -10.30
C VAL A 170 -15.03 -5.21 -9.34
N SER A 171 -16.03 -4.99 -8.48
CA SER A 171 -16.02 -3.86 -7.54
C SER A 171 -16.30 -4.32 -6.11
N SER A 172 -15.67 -3.68 -5.12
CA SER A 172 -15.91 -3.91 -3.69
C SER A 172 -16.89 -2.87 -3.11
N LYS A 173 -17.79 -3.30 -2.21
CA LYS A 173 -18.62 -2.40 -1.38
C LYS A 173 -17.93 -1.98 -0.07
N LYS A 174 -16.75 -2.51 0.25
CA LYS A 174 -16.10 -2.20 1.52
C LYS A 174 -15.62 -0.75 1.56
N THR A 175 -15.97 -0.06 2.62
CA THR A 175 -15.45 1.26 3.00
C THR A 175 -14.57 1.19 4.24
N THR A 176 -14.59 0.06 4.96
CA THR A 176 -13.71 -0.20 6.11
C THR A 176 -12.77 -1.34 5.79
N LEU A 177 -11.47 -1.11 5.97
CA LEU A 177 -10.43 -2.13 5.82
C LEU A 177 -9.67 -2.31 7.12
N PHE A 178 -9.46 -3.58 7.47
CA PHE A 178 -8.50 -3.98 8.48
C PHE A 178 -7.42 -4.80 7.79
N THR A 179 -6.17 -4.38 7.93
CA THR A 179 -5.00 -5.08 7.38
C THR A 179 -4.06 -5.43 8.51
N THR A 180 -3.62 -6.67 8.57
CA THR A 180 -2.74 -7.20 9.61
C THR A 180 -1.63 -8.04 8.99
N GLY A 181 -0.44 -8.02 9.55
CA GLY A 181 0.67 -8.80 9.03
C GLY A 181 1.95 -8.72 9.85
N GLY A 182 2.95 -9.45 9.39
CA GLY A 182 4.30 -9.39 9.93
C GLY A 182 5.16 -8.40 9.14
N ALA A 183 6.09 -7.76 9.83
CA ALA A 183 7.14 -6.98 9.21
C ALA A 183 8.50 -7.32 9.80
N THR A 184 9.53 -7.21 8.97
CA THR A 184 10.93 -7.22 9.39
C THR A 184 11.58 -5.94 8.94
N GLU A 185 12.51 -5.43 9.75
CA GLU A 185 13.23 -4.20 9.44
C GLU A 185 14.70 -4.30 9.86
N ILE A 186 15.56 -3.75 9.02
CA ILE A 186 16.95 -3.48 9.35
C ILE A 186 17.12 -1.97 9.34
N ILE A 187 17.55 -1.41 10.46
CA ILE A 187 17.81 0.03 10.61
C ILE A 187 19.22 0.22 11.13
N TRP A 188 19.96 1.16 10.56
CA TRP A 188 21.30 1.50 11.03
C TRP A 188 21.46 3.01 11.14
N HIS A 189 22.35 3.42 12.03
CA HIS A 189 22.74 4.81 12.15
C HIS A 189 24.11 5.09 11.52
N GLY A 190 24.33 6.35 11.16
CA GLY A 190 25.61 6.82 10.63
C GLY A 190 26.72 6.72 11.68
N LYS A 191 27.94 6.39 11.25
CA LYS A 191 29.12 6.33 12.14
C LYS A 191 29.47 7.69 12.76
N LYS A 192 29.29 8.78 12.00
CA LYS A 192 29.63 10.15 12.42
C LYS A 192 28.50 10.87 13.15
N ASN A 193 27.25 10.50 12.90
CA ASN A 193 26.08 11.10 13.53
C ASN A 193 25.04 10.01 13.80
N ILE A 194 24.90 9.67 15.08
CA ILE A 194 23.96 8.65 15.55
C ILE A 194 22.50 9.03 15.26
N ASN A 195 22.19 10.32 15.08
CA ASN A 195 20.82 10.75 14.78
C ASN A 195 20.42 10.56 13.31
N ASN A 196 21.37 10.20 12.44
CA ASN A 196 21.10 9.92 11.04
C ASN A 196 20.82 8.43 10.86
N HIS A 197 19.59 8.07 10.51
CA HIS A 197 19.16 6.67 10.43
C HIS A 197 18.77 6.33 9.00
N PHE A 198 18.96 5.08 8.62
CA PHE A 198 18.50 4.52 7.35
C PHE A 198 17.92 3.14 7.63
N ALA A 199 16.77 2.82 7.04
CA ALA A 199 16.12 1.55 7.26
C ALA A 199 15.49 0.99 5.99
N PHE A 200 15.46 -0.34 5.92
CA PHE A 200 14.63 -1.09 5.01
C PHE A 200 13.61 -1.90 5.81
N ARG A 201 12.33 -1.79 5.46
CA ARG A 201 11.25 -2.62 6.04
C ARG A 201 10.58 -3.42 4.93
N LEU A 202 10.31 -4.68 5.24
CA LEU A 202 9.47 -5.56 4.44
C LEU A 202 8.26 -5.96 5.27
N PHE A 203 7.06 -5.76 4.73
CA PHE A 203 5.81 -6.20 5.33
C PHE A 203 5.10 -7.20 4.43
N TYR A 204 4.54 -8.22 5.05
CA TYR A 204 3.65 -9.18 4.42
C TYR A 204 2.47 -9.48 5.35
N GLY A 205 1.27 -9.38 4.82
CA GLY A 205 0.05 -9.52 5.58
C GLY A 205 -1.16 -9.83 4.71
N VAL A 206 -2.33 -9.64 5.30
CA VAL A 206 -3.62 -9.87 4.67
C VAL A 206 -4.61 -8.79 5.08
N THR A 207 -5.61 -8.54 4.23
CA THR A 207 -6.75 -7.66 4.52
C THR A 207 -8.03 -8.50 4.58
N PRO A 208 -8.41 -9.03 5.76
CA PRO A 208 -9.52 -9.94 5.88
C PRO A 208 -10.83 -9.41 5.26
N GLY A 209 -11.45 -10.26 4.44
CA GLY A 209 -12.69 -9.97 3.75
C GLY A 209 -12.59 -8.98 2.58
N LEU A 210 -11.40 -8.47 2.21
CA LEU A 210 -11.26 -7.70 0.98
C LEU A 210 -11.59 -8.57 -0.24
N ASN A 211 -11.04 -9.79 -0.30
CA ASN A 211 -11.29 -10.72 -1.39
C ASN A 211 -12.77 -11.09 -1.51
N SER A 212 -13.40 -11.49 -0.40
CA SER A 212 -14.81 -11.86 -0.40
C SER A 212 -15.74 -10.69 -0.71
N SER A 213 -15.27 -9.45 -0.54
CA SER A 213 -16.04 -8.27 -0.92
C SER A 213 -16.03 -8.00 -2.42
N LEU A 214 -15.11 -8.59 -3.19
CA LEU A 214 -15.04 -8.51 -4.65
C LEU A 214 -15.91 -9.62 -5.25
N LYS A 215 -16.67 -9.32 -6.30
CA LYS A 215 -17.55 -10.29 -6.99
C LYS A 215 -16.97 -10.47 -8.36
N THR A 216 -16.65 -11.71 -8.61
CA THR A 216 -16.26 -12.24 -9.89
C THR A 216 -17.35 -13.25 -10.26
N GLN A 217 -17.76 -13.32 -11.53
CA GLN A 217 -18.69 -14.37 -11.97
C GLN A 217 -18.14 -15.79 -11.75
N TYR A 218 -16.83 -15.89 -11.64
CA TYR A 218 -16.12 -17.09 -11.23
C TYR A 218 -15.76 -16.91 -9.76
N ASN A 219 -16.18 -17.79 -8.85
CA ASN A 219 -15.74 -17.81 -7.44
C ASN A 219 -14.22 -18.07 -7.38
N LEU A 220 -13.42 -17.08 -7.78
CA LEU A 220 -11.97 -17.12 -7.76
C LEU A 220 -11.55 -16.76 -6.35
N ASP A 221 -11.16 -17.80 -5.61
CA ASP A 221 -10.56 -17.67 -4.29
C ASP A 221 -9.12 -17.15 -4.44
N VAL A 222 -8.99 -15.89 -4.84
CA VAL A 222 -7.67 -15.28 -5.05
C VAL A 222 -7.12 -14.84 -3.70
N ASN A 223 -6.18 -15.62 -3.14
CA ASN A 223 -5.40 -15.24 -1.97
C ASN A 223 -4.95 -13.77 -2.09
N GLY A 224 -5.31 -12.98 -1.09
CA GLY A 224 -5.17 -11.52 -1.09
C GLY A 224 -4.10 -11.13 -0.10
N GLY A 225 -2.85 -11.29 -0.51
CA GLY A 225 -1.71 -10.79 0.25
C GLY A 225 -1.65 -9.27 0.16
N ALA A 226 -1.29 -8.64 1.27
CA ALA A 226 -0.85 -7.26 1.34
C ALA A 226 0.67 -7.27 1.50
N PHE A 227 1.37 -6.54 0.64
CA PHE A 227 2.81 -6.42 0.66
C PHE A 227 3.20 -4.94 0.67
N ASP A 228 4.22 -4.57 1.45
CA ASP A 228 4.77 -3.21 1.44
C ASP A 228 6.28 -3.27 1.73
N PHE A 229 7.04 -2.62 0.85
CA PHE A 229 8.45 -2.35 1.02
C PHE A 229 8.64 -0.87 1.30
N ALA A 230 9.41 -0.56 2.35
CA ALA A 230 9.71 0.81 2.71
C ALA A 230 11.22 1.04 2.80
N PHE A 231 11.68 2.14 2.21
CA PHE A 231 12.97 2.73 2.52
C PHE A 231 12.75 4.00 3.35
N TYR A 232 13.30 4.02 4.56
CA TYR A 232 13.25 5.15 5.47
C TYR A 232 14.64 5.76 5.60
N PHE A 233 14.70 7.08 5.59
CA PHE A 233 15.90 7.82 5.94
C PHE A 233 15.54 8.97 6.88
N LYS A 234 16.43 9.25 7.82
CA LYS A 234 16.31 10.34 8.78
C LYS A 234 17.63 11.06 8.86
N LEU A 235 17.57 12.39 8.75
CA LEU A 235 18.69 13.30 8.92
C LEU A 235 18.37 14.23 10.09
N ASN A 236 18.99 13.98 11.24
CA ASN A 236 18.69 14.61 12.52
C ASN A 236 17.23 14.46 12.96
N LYS A 237 16.36 15.41 12.62
CA LYS A 237 14.93 15.39 12.99
C LYS A 237 14.02 15.23 11.78
N PHE A 238 14.50 15.53 10.58
CA PHE A 238 13.75 15.38 9.35
C PHE A 238 13.89 13.96 8.84
N PHE A 239 12.80 13.42 8.28
CA PHE A 239 12.82 12.10 7.70
C PHE A 239 12.03 12.05 6.40
N GLY A 240 12.36 11.07 5.57
CA GLY A 240 11.59 10.70 4.40
C GLY A 240 11.34 9.20 4.35
N ILE A 241 10.25 8.82 3.68
CA ILE A 241 9.86 7.43 3.48
C ILE A 241 9.45 7.25 2.02
N LEU A 242 10.02 6.24 1.38
CA LEU A 242 9.59 5.72 0.09
C LEU A 242 8.91 4.38 0.32
N ASN A 243 7.63 4.28 0.01
CA ASN A 243 6.85 3.07 0.08
C ASN A 243 6.47 2.59 -1.33
N THR A 244 6.55 1.29 -1.53
CA THR A 244 5.94 0.61 -2.67
C THR A 244 5.31 -0.68 -2.16
N GLY A 245 4.09 -0.95 -2.59
CA GLY A 245 3.33 -2.06 -2.05
C GLY A 245 2.30 -2.58 -3.02
N ALA A 246 1.65 -3.67 -2.64
CA ALA A 246 0.55 -4.22 -3.40
C ALA A 246 -0.52 -4.78 -2.47
N ASN A 247 -1.77 -4.44 -2.75
CA ASN A 247 -2.95 -5.07 -2.15
C ASN A 247 -4.13 -4.94 -3.10
N LYS A 248 -4.28 -5.93 -4.00
CA LYS A 248 -5.24 -5.87 -5.12
C LYS A 248 -5.09 -4.61 -5.99
N GLY A 249 -3.85 -4.15 -6.15
CA GLY A 249 -3.44 -2.99 -6.94
C GLY A 249 -2.02 -2.59 -6.53
N GLY A 250 -1.30 -1.89 -7.41
CA GLY A 250 0.06 -1.41 -7.15
C GLY A 250 0.00 -0.07 -6.43
N THR A 251 0.80 0.11 -5.39
CA THR A 251 0.83 1.34 -4.60
C THR A 251 2.24 1.91 -4.54
N SER A 252 2.33 3.23 -4.53
CA SER A 252 3.57 3.95 -4.30
C SER A 252 3.27 5.18 -3.46
N LYS A 253 4.18 5.53 -2.54
CA LYS A 253 4.00 6.70 -1.67
C LYS A 253 5.34 7.30 -1.26
N LEU A 254 5.43 8.62 -1.35
CA LEU A 254 6.53 9.43 -0.87
C LEU A 254 6.04 10.24 0.34
N SER A 255 6.76 10.13 1.46
CA SER A 255 6.45 10.88 2.68
C SER A 255 7.65 11.72 3.11
N LEU A 256 7.37 12.91 3.63
CA LEU A 256 8.35 13.77 4.30
C LEU A 256 7.79 14.20 5.66
N GLY A 257 8.65 14.23 6.67
CA GLY A 257 8.20 14.49 8.03
C GLY A 257 9.28 14.96 8.99
N TYR A 258 8.83 15.16 10.22
CA TYR A 258 9.65 15.66 11.33
C TYR A 258 9.40 14.83 12.59
N SER A 259 10.48 14.60 13.34
CA SER A 259 10.49 13.84 14.59
C SER A 259 10.87 14.72 15.77
N PHE A 260 10.16 14.57 16.90
CA PHE A 260 10.35 15.37 18.11
C PHE A 260 9.99 14.64 19.40
#